data_AF-A0A7C1E294-F1
#
_entry.id   AF-A0A7C1E294-F1
#
_cell.length_a   1.000
_cell.length_b   1.000
_cell.length_c   1.000
_cell.angle_alpha   90.00
_cell.angle_beta   90.00
_cell.angle_gamma   90.00
#
_symmetry.space_group_name_H-M   'P 1'
#
loop_
_entity.id
_entity.type
_entity.pdbx_description
1 polymer ?
#
loop_
_entity_poly.entity_id
_entity_poly.type
_entity_poly.pdbx_seq_one_letter_code
_entity_poly.pdbx_strand_id
1 'polypeptide(L)'
;MKNQIGNTGSDLTQGSIIRNLIRLSLPIMLSNFMQTFYNLADTFWLGKMAENAKGAVSTAGIAFPLVFTLSSFGFGFAIAGTALVARFKGADQPEKIKESIGQFALILVVFTAIFLLLSMVFLPKILQWLQVPAEILDMSQIYMRII
;
A
#
# COMPACT_ATOMS: atom_id res chain seq x y z
N MET A 1 38.31 -13.61 16.95
CA MET A 1 37.41 -14.77 16.74
C MET A 1 36.38 -14.40 15.70
N LYS A 2 36.37 -15.14 14.59
CA LYS A 2 35.43 -15.03 13.44
C LYS A 2 34.04 -15.49 13.87
N ASN A 3 33.01 -14.69 13.61
CA ASN A 3 31.61 -15.12 13.43
C ASN A 3 31.14 -14.38 12.18
N GLN A 4 31.11 -14.93 10.96
CA GLN A 4 30.23 -16.02 10.48
C GLN A 4 28.77 -15.87 10.94
N ILE A 5 28.16 -14.73 10.63
CA ILE A 5 26.71 -14.64 10.45
C ILE A 5 26.47 -14.59 8.93
N GLY A 6 25.60 -15.47 8.45
CA GLY A 6 25.45 -15.84 7.04
C GLY A 6 25.32 -14.67 6.07
N ASN A 7 26.27 -14.61 5.14
CA ASN A 7 26.23 -13.78 3.94
C ASN A 7 25.26 -14.40 2.91
N THR A 8 23.95 -14.30 3.16
CA THR A 8 22.90 -14.65 2.18
C THR A 8 22.38 -13.45 1.38
N GLY A 9 22.96 -12.27 1.55
CA GLY A 9 22.65 -11.09 0.76
C GLY A 9 23.92 -10.54 0.12
N SER A 10 24.03 -10.60 -1.20
CA SER A 10 25.08 -9.92 -1.95
C SER A 10 25.19 -8.47 -1.49
N ASP A 11 26.36 -8.05 -1.01
CA ASP A 11 26.64 -6.67 -0.66
C ASP A 11 26.62 -5.81 -1.93
N LEU A 12 25.53 -5.08 -2.12
CA LEU A 12 25.26 -4.27 -3.30
C LEU A 12 26.08 -2.96 -3.30
N THR A 13 26.81 -2.68 -2.22
CA THR A 13 27.75 -1.55 -2.13
C THR A 13 29.12 -1.87 -2.73
N GLN A 14 29.38 -3.14 -3.04
CA GLN A 14 30.63 -3.64 -3.60
C GLN A 14 30.44 -4.06 -5.07
N GLY A 15 31.42 -3.74 -5.93
CA GLY A 15 31.44 -4.16 -7.34
C GLY A 15 30.86 -3.13 -8.33
N SER A 16 30.47 -3.59 -9.53
CA SER A 16 30.00 -2.72 -10.62
C SER A 16 28.62 -2.14 -10.33
N ILE A 17 28.57 -0.80 -10.20
CA ILE A 17 27.35 -0.01 -9.96
C ILE A 17 26.26 -0.36 -10.96
N ILE A 18 26.59 -0.44 -12.25
CA ILE A 18 25.62 -0.70 -13.34
C ILE A 18 24.98 -2.08 -13.19
N ARG A 19 25.76 -3.12 -12.87
CA ARG A 19 25.23 -4.48 -12.70
C ARG A 19 24.30 -4.56 -11.48
N ASN A 20 24.67 -3.93 -10.37
CA ASN A 20 23.85 -3.90 -9.16
C ASN A 20 22.56 -3.11 -9.37
N LEU A 21 22.64 -1.98 -10.10
CA LEU A 21 21.48 -1.16 -10.46
C LEU A 21 20.47 -1.98 -11.29
N ILE A 22 20.93 -2.63 -12.37
CA ILE A 22 20.04 -3.43 -13.24
C ILE A 22 19.41 -4.60 -12.47
N ARG A 23 20.19 -5.28 -11.61
CA ARG A 23 19.68 -6.40 -10.81
C ARG A 23 18.60 -5.99 -9.80
N LEU A 24 18.66 -4.76 -9.30
CA LEU A 24 17.65 -4.20 -8.40
C LEU A 24 16.47 -3.60 -9.15
N SER A 25 16.70 -2.89 -10.24
CA SER A 25 15.64 -2.18 -10.97
C SER A 25 14.76 -3.12 -11.79
N LEU A 26 15.33 -4.18 -12.38
CA LEU A 26 14.57 -5.12 -13.22
C LEU A 26 13.35 -5.74 -12.52
N PRO A 27 13.45 -6.30 -11.30
CA PRO A 27 12.28 -6.83 -10.59
C PRO A 27 11.28 -5.73 -10.19
N ILE A 28 11.75 -4.53 -9.85
CA ILE A 28 10.89 -3.40 -9.50
C ILE A 28 10.09 -2.93 -10.73
N MET A 29 10.75 -2.83 -11.89
CA MET A 29 10.12 -2.48 -13.15
C MET A 29 9.07 -3.52 -13.56
N LEU A 30 9.40 -4.81 -13.45
CA LEU A 30 8.46 -5.89 -13.73
C LEU A 30 7.25 -5.83 -12.78
N SER A 31 7.48 -5.58 -11.50
CA SER A 31 6.40 -5.45 -10.50
C SER A 31 5.47 -4.26 -10.83
N ASN A 32 6.03 -3.12 -11.22
CA ASN A 32 5.25 -1.94 -11.63
C ASN A 32 4.49 -2.19 -12.94
N PHE A 33 5.08 -2.90 -13.89
CA PHE A 33 4.42 -3.28 -15.13
C PHE A 33 3.23 -4.22 -14.87
N MET A 34 3.42 -5.24 -14.02
CA MET A 34 2.34 -6.13 -13.59
C MET A 34 1.23 -5.38 -12.84
N GLN A 35 1.58 -4.44 -11.95
CA GLN A 35 0.61 -3.61 -11.25
C GLN A 35 -0.19 -2.72 -12.22
N THR A 36 0.46 -2.13 -13.21
CA THR A 36 -0.20 -1.31 -14.24
C THR A 36 -1.15 -2.16 -15.08
N PHE A 37 -0.73 -3.37 -15.48
CA PHE A 37 -1.56 -4.30 -16.21
C PHE A 37 -2.77 -4.76 -15.38
N TYR A 38 -2.59 -5.01 -14.08
CA TYR A 38 -3.68 -5.32 -13.15
C TYR A 38 -4.69 -4.16 -13.07
N ASN A 39 -4.22 -2.93 -12.90
CA ASN A 39 -5.09 -1.75 -12.86
C ASN A 39 -5.87 -1.57 -14.16
N LEU A 40 -5.25 -1.86 -15.32
CA LEU A 40 -5.91 -1.81 -16.62
C LEU A 40 -6.99 -2.89 -16.74
N ALA A 41 -6.68 -4.13 -16.35
CA ALA A 41 -7.64 -5.23 -16.37
C ALA A 41 -8.82 -4.96 -15.43
N ASP A 42 -8.57 -4.49 -14.21
CA ASP A 42 -9.59 -4.12 -13.23
C ASP A 42 -10.51 -3.02 -13.76
N THR A 43 -9.93 -1.94 -14.30
CA THR A 43 -10.69 -0.83 -14.89
C THR A 43 -11.51 -1.29 -16.10
N PHE A 44 -10.97 -2.19 -16.95
CA PHE A 44 -11.68 -2.73 -18.10
C PHE A 44 -12.91 -3.55 -17.67
N TRP A 45 -12.76 -4.42 -16.67
CA TRP A 45 -13.88 -5.22 -16.15
C TRP A 45 -14.92 -4.34 -15.44
N LEU A 46 -14.49 -3.38 -14.63
CA LEU A 46 -15.39 -2.40 -14.01
C LEU A 46 -16.16 -1.60 -15.06
N GLY A 47 -15.51 -1.14 -16.13
CA GLY A 47 -16.17 -0.44 -17.24
C GLY A 47 -17.22 -1.31 -17.95
N LYS A 48 -16.90 -2.58 -18.23
CA LYS A 48 -17.84 -3.52 -18.85
C LYS A 48 -19.04 -3.86 -17.94
N MET A 49 -18.82 -3.95 -16.63
CA MET A 49 -19.89 -4.15 -15.66
C MET A 49 -20.79 -2.91 -15.52
N ALA A 50 -20.29 -1.70 -15.84
CA ALA A 50 -21.04 -0.46 -15.71
C ALA A 50 -22.30 -0.44 -16.59
N GLU A 51 -22.21 -1.06 -17.77
CA GLU A 51 -23.31 -1.16 -18.72
C GLU A 51 -24.45 -2.06 -18.21
N ASN A 52 -24.12 -3.13 -17.47
CA ASN A 52 -25.07 -4.15 -17.01
C ASN A 52 -25.50 -4.01 -15.54
N ALA A 53 -24.73 -3.29 -14.71
CA ALA A 53 -24.91 -3.19 -13.25
C ALA A 53 -24.62 -1.76 -12.75
N LYS A 54 -25.40 -0.79 -13.24
CA LYS A 54 -25.24 0.66 -12.96
C LYS A 54 -25.05 0.99 -11.47
N GLY A 55 -25.71 0.25 -10.56
CA GLY A 55 -25.59 0.45 -9.12
C GLY A 55 -24.29 -0.07 -8.49
N ALA A 56 -23.79 -1.24 -8.93
CA ALA A 56 -22.58 -1.85 -8.39
C ALA A 56 -21.31 -1.11 -8.84
N VAL A 57 -21.28 -0.64 -10.08
CA VAL A 57 -20.11 0.10 -10.58
C VAL A 57 -20.04 1.53 -10.06
N SER A 58 -21.19 2.19 -9.85
CA SER A 58 -21.22 3.48 -9.16
C SER A 58 -20.70 3.35 -7.72
N THR A 59 -21.04 2.26 -7.03
CA THR A 59 -20.51 1.95 -5.69
C THR A 59 -18.98 1.79 -5.70
N ALA A 60 -18.44 1.01 -6.64
CA ALA A 60 -16.99 0.82 -6.77
C ALA A 60 -16.25 2.12 -7.11
N GLY A 61 -16.83 2.95 -7.99
CA GLY A 61 -16.25 4.25 -8.38
C GLY A 61 -16.20 5.26 -7.23
N ILE A 62 -17.17 5.22 -6.31
CA ILE A 62 -17.21 6.09 -5.12
C ILE A 62 -16.26 5.56 -4.03
N ALA A 63 -16.13 4.24 -3.90
CA ALA A 63 -15.20 3.60 -2.97
C ALA A 63 -13.73 3.83 -3.36
N PHE A 64 -13.42 3.88 -4.67
CA PHE A 64 -12.05 3.92 -5.16
C PHE A 64 -11.21 5.09 -4.59
N PRO A 65 -11.65 6.37 -4.62
CA PRO A 65 -10.88 7.46 -4.02
C PRO A 65 -10.64 7.30 -2.51
N LEU A 66 -11.60 6.72 -1.78
CA LEU A 66 -11.47 6.48 -0.35
C LEU A 66 -10.44 5.39 -0.07
N VAL A 67 -10.56 4.24 -0.75
CA VAL A 67 -9.61 3.13 -0.66
C VAL A 67 -8.21 3.57 -1.10
N PHE A 68 -8.11 4.37 -2.17
CA PHE A 68 -6.85 4.91 -2.65
C PHE A 68 -6.20 5.85 -1.62
N THR A 69 -6.99 6.71 -0.98
CA THR A 69 -6.52 7.61 0.07
C THR A 69 -5.99 6.83 1.27
N LEU A 70 -6.75 5.83 1.74
CA LEU A 70 -6.34 4.90 2.80
C LEU A 70 -5.03 4.18 2.44
N SER A 71 -4.95 3.63 1.23
CA SER A 71 -3.78 2.92 0.73
C SER A 71 -2.55 3.83 0.62
N SER A 72 -2.74 5.11 0.28
CA SER A 72 -1.67 6.10 0.16
C SER A 72 -0.93 6.31 1.48
N PHE A 73 -1.64 6.28 2.63
CA PHE A 73 -0.98 6.31 3.94
C PHE A 73 -0.10 5.08 4.15
N GLY A 74 -0.61 3.88 3.82
CA GLY A 74 0.16 2.63 3.89
C GLY A 74 1.43 2.67 3.02
N PHE A 75 1.30 3.15 1.78
CA PHE A 75 2.45 3.38 0.90
C PHE A 75 3.45 4.38 1.49
N GLY A 76 2.97 5.48 2.08
CA GLY A 76 3.80 6.47 2.76
C GLY A 76 4.64 5.84 3.88
N PHE A 77 4.04 5.01 4.72
CA PHE A 77 4.77 4.28 5.77
C PHE A 77 5.77 3.27 5.19
N ALA A 78 5.43 2.56 4.12
CA ALA A 78 6.33 1.61 3.47
C ALA A 78 7.58 2.30 2.89
N ILE A 79 7.40 3.47 2.27
CA ILE A 79 8.49 4.30 1.74
C ILE A 79 9.34 4.82 2.91
N ALA A 80 8.72 5.36 3.97
CA ALA A 80 9.43 5.85 5.14
C ALA A 80 10.27 4.75 5.83
N GLY A 81 9.70 3.55 5.98
CA GLY A 81 10.38 2.38 6.55
C GLY A 81 11.57 1.96 5.70
N THR A 82 11.38 1.84 4.38
CA THR A 82 12.45 1.45 3.45
C THR A 82 13.59 2.48 3.43
N ALA A 83 13.27 3.78 3.43
CA ALA A 83 14.26 4.86 3.51
C ALA A 83 15.06 4.82 4.82
N LEU A 84 14.40 4.54 5.94
CA LEU A 84 15.05 4.44 7.25
C LEU A 84 16.00 3.23 7.32
N VAL A 85 15.55 2.07 6.84
CA VAL A 85 16.37 0.85 6.75
C VAL A 85 17.58 1.07 5.84
N ALA A 86 17.38 1.69 4.68
CA ALA A 86 18.48 2.02 3.76
C ALA A 86 19.51 2.94 4.42
N ARG A 87 19.05 3.97 5.16
CA ARG A 87 19.93 4.90 5.88
C ARG A 87 20.76 4.20 6.95
N PHE A 88 20.14 3.36 7.78
CA PHE A 88 20.87 2.65 8.84
C PHE A 88 21.78 1.55 8.31
N LYS A 89 21.39 0.89 7.21
CA LYS A 89 22.24 -0.06 6.52
C LYS A 89 23.48 0.63 5.92
N GLY A 90 23.32 1.82 5.32
CA GLY A 90 24.44 2.61 4.81
C GLY A 90 25.34 3.19 5.91
N ALA A 91 24.82 3.41 7.12
CA ALA A 91 25.56 3.91 8.28
C ALA A 91 26.18 2.80 9.15
N ASP A 92 26.12 1.53 8.72
CA ASP A 92 26.59 0.34 9.44
C ASP A 92 26.02 0.21 10.88
N GLN A 93 24.72 0.54 11.05
CA GLN A 93 24.02 0.55 12.34
C GLN A 93 22.91 -0.52 12.39
N PRO A 94 23.25 -1.83 12.44
CA PRO A 94 22.26 -2.91 12.37
C PRO A 94 21.33 -2.99 13.58
N GLU A 95 21.76 -2.52 14.76
CA GLU A 95 20.90 -2.47 15.95
C GLU A 95 19.74 -1.48 15.78
N LYS A 96 20.01 -0.31 15.18
CA LYS A 96 18.97 0.69 14.90
C LYS A 96 17.95 0.22 13.88
N ILE A 97 18.33 -0.68 12.96
CA ILE A 97 17.39 -1.32 12.04
C ILE A 97 16.36 -2.13 12.84
N LYS A 98 16.80 -2.96 13.78
CA LYS A 98 15.91 -3.81 14.59
C LYS A 98 14.99 -2.97 15.47
N GLU A 99 15.53 -1.95 16.13
CA GLU A 99 14.74 -1.04 16.98
C GLU A 99 13.67 -0.30 16.15
N SER A 100 14.06 0.21 14.98
CA SER A 100 13.16 0.97 14.11
C SER A 100 12.04 0.12 13.55
N ILE A 101 12.29 -1.15 13.23
CA ILE A 101 11.23 -2.07 12.78
C ILE A 101 10.17 -2.25 13.87
N GLY A 102 10.58 -2.43 15.13
CA GLY A 102 9.66 -2.56 16.25
C GLY A 102 8.82 -1.31 16.48
N GLN A 103 9.46 -0.13 16.43
CA GLN A 103 8.77 1.16 16.53
C GLN A 103 7.78 1.38 15.37
N PHE A 104 8.20 1.08 14.14
CA PHE A 104 7.33 1.17 12.96
C PHE A 104 6.12 0.24 13.05
N ALA A 105 6.32 -1.01 13.50
CA ALA A 105 5.23 -1.95 13.68
C ALA A 105 4.20 -1.42 14.70
N LEU A 106 4.66 -0.88 15.82
CA LEU A 106 3.78 -0.31 16.85
C LEU A 106 3.02 0.91 16.31
N ILE A 107 3.70 1.82 15.61
CA ILE A 107 3.08 2.98 14.96
C ILE A 107 2.03 2.53 13.95
N LEU A 108 2.33 1.54 13.11
CA LEU A 108 1.39 1.01 12.12
C LEU A 108 0.15 0.40 12.77
N VAL A 109 0.31 -0.37 13.86
CA VAL A 109 -0.83 -0.95 14.59
C VAL A 109 -1.70 0.16 15.19
N VAL A 110 -1.10 1.15 15.85
CA VAL A 110 -1.84 2.28 16.44
C VAL A 110 -2.54 3.09 15.34
N PHE A 111 -1.85 3.39 14.25
CA PHE A 111 -2.41 4.13 13.13
C PHE A 111 -3.59 3.38 12.50
N THR A 112 -3.44 2.07 12.27
CA THR A 112 -4.50 1.22 11.73
C THR A 112 -5.71 1.16 12.65
N ALA A 113 -5.49 1.02 13.96
CA ALA A 113 -6.57 1.01 14.95
C ALA A 113 -7.35 2.33 14.98
N ILE A 114 -6.64 3.46 14.97
CA ILE A 114 -7.26 4.79 14.89
C ILE A 114 -8.06 4.93 13.59
N PHE A 115 -7.48 4.51 12.46
CA PHE A 115 -8.14 4.63 11.16
C PHE A 115 -9.40 3.76 11.06
N LEU A 116 -9.36 2.54 11.62
CA LEU A 116 -10.52 1.65 11.69
C LEU A 116 -11.66 2.29 12.51
N LEU A 117 -11.34 2.87 13.67
CA LEU A 117 -12.32 3.55 14.50
C LEU A 117 -12.91 4.77 13.79
N LEU A 118 -12.06 5.57 13.16
CA LEU A 118 -12.50 6.73 12.38
C LEU A 118 -13.36 6.31 11.19
N SER A 119 -12.99 5.26 10.46
CA SER A 119 -13.80 4.79 9.31
C SER A 119 -15.18 4.33 9.78
N MET A 120 -15.29 3.57 10.86
CA MET A 120 -16.59 3.11 11.37
C MET A 120 -17.53 4.26 11.76
N VAL A 121 -17.00 5.36 12.32
CA VAL A 121 -17.81 6.50 12.77
C VAL A 121 -18.11 7.48 11.64
N PHE A 122 -17.15 7.73 10.75
CA PHE A 122 -17.25 8.76 9.73
C PHE A 122 -17.71 8.26 8.36
N LEU A 123 -17.66 6.94 8.08
CA LEU A 123 -18.08 6.38 6.79
C LEU A 123 -19.49 6.81 6.36
N PRO A 124 -20.53 6.78 7.22
CA PRO A 124 -21.87 7.24 6.82
C PRO A 124 -21.91 8.71 6.43
N LYS A 125 -21.16 9.57 7.15
CA LYS A 125 -21.07 11.01 6.87
C LYS A 125 -20.31 11.30 5.58
N ILE A 126 -19.23 10.56 5.34
CA ILE A 126 -18.42 10.67 4.12
C ILE A 126 -19.26 10.29 2.90
N LEU A 127 -20.03 9.19 2.97
CA LEU A 127 -20.93 8.78 1.89
C LEU A 127 -22.05 9.80 1.66
N GLN A 128 -22.56 10.45 2.70
CA GLN A 128 -23.51 11.57 2.54
C GLN A 128 -22.87 12.79 1.87
N TRP A 129 -21.64 13.15 2.24
CA TRP A 129 -20.91 14.27 1.62
C TRP A 129 -20.58 14.01 0.15
N LEU A 130 -20.35 12.75 -0.22
CA LEU A 130 -20.18 12.31 -1.61
C LEU A 130 -21.49 12.28 -2.41
N GLN A 131 -22.62 12.67 -1.80
CA GLN A 131 -23.95 12.69 -2.43
C GLN A 131 -24.31 11.35 -3.07
N VAL A 132 -23.96 10.25 -2.39
CA VAL A 132 -24.26 8.90 -2.86
C VAL A 132 -25.79 8.72 -2.94
N PRO A 133 -26.35 8.34 -4.11
CA PRO A 133 -27.78 8.10 -4.26
C PRO A 133 -28.27 7.05 -3.25
N ALA A 134 -29.45 7.27 -2.68
CA ALA A 134 -30.03 6.38 -1.66
C ALA A 134 -30.14 4.92 -2.14
N GLU A 135 -30.31 4.71 -3.45
CA GLU A 135 -30.42 3.41 -4.11
C GLU A 135 -29.16 2.53 -3.99
N ILE A 136 -27.98 3.12 -3.82
CA ILE A 136 -26.69 2.41 -3.75
C ILE A 136 -25.98 2.59 -2.40
N LEU A 137 -26.58 3.35 -1.49
CA LEU A 137 -25.97 3.74 -0.22
C LEU A 137 -25.74 2.53 0.69
N ASP A 138 -26.69 1.60 0.76
CA ASP A 138 -26.56 0.38 1.56
C ASP A 138 -25.47 -0.56 1.01
N MET A 139 -25.41 -0.74 -0.32
CA MET A 139 -24.34 -1.53 -0.95
C MET A 139 -22.97 -0.89 -0.73
N SER A 140 -22.88 0.44 -0.83
CA SER A 140 -21.65 1.19 -0.60
C SER A 140 -21.16 1.08 0.84
N GLN A 141 -22.08 1.12 1.81
CA GLN A 141 -21.74 0.94 3.22
C GLN A 141 -21.20 -0.46 3.49
N ILE A 142 -21.85 -1.51 2.99
CA ILE A 142 -21.41 -2.89 3.21
C ILE A 142 -20.04 -3.12 2.56
N TYR A 143 -19.87 -2.68 1.31
CA TYR A 143 -18.62 -2.82 0.57
C TYR A 143 -17.45 -2.14 1.31
N MET A 144 -17.65 -0.89 1.73
CA MET A 144 -16.64 -0.09 2.44
C MET A 144 -16.34 -0.54 3.87
N ARG A 145 -17.18 -1.41 4.46
CA ARG A 145 -16.98 -1.94 5.81
C ARG A 145 -16.25 -3.27 5.83
N ILE A 146 -16.29 -4.00 4.71
CA ILE A 146 -15.61 -5.29 4.54
C ILE A 146 -14.16 -5.08 4.08
N ILE A 147 -13.94 -4.12 3.18
CA ILE A 147 -12.61 -3.70 2.71
C ILE A 147 -11.94 -2.80 3.73
#